data_AF-A0A925D263-F1
#
_entry.id   AF-A0A925D263-F1
#
_cell.length_a   1.000
_cell.length_b   1.000
_cell.length_c   1.000
_cell.angle_alpha   90.00
_cell.angle_beta   90.00
_cell.angle_gamma   90.00
#
_symmetry.space_group_name_H-M   'P 1'
#
loop_
_entity.id
_entity.type
_entity.pdbx_description
1 polymer ?
#
loop_
_entity_poly.entity_id
_entity_poly.type
_entity_poly.pdbx_seq_one_letter_code
_entity_poly.pdbx_strand_id
1 'polypeptide(L)'
;MEQHNQQVRPVRQYSEMFKRQVIEEYLSGSATQAALQRKYDIRGKCAILSWRRTLGMMRETNEDGCTLGVLNASVVTKMKQVKSTTELQQRIKELERQLEDAQLRAEAYSRIIDKAEKELKIPIRKKPNTR
;
A
#
# COMPACT_ATOMS: atom_id res chain seq x y z
N MET A 1 20.00 50.35 23.83
CA MET A 1 19.40 49.04 24.20
C MET A 1 18.00 49.01 23.62
N GLU A 2 17.87 48.79 22.31
CA GLU A 2 16.56 48.66 21.65
C GLU A 2 16.12 47.20 21.73
N GLN A 3 15.16 46.93 22.62
CA GLN A 3 14.56 45.62 22.73
C GLN A 3 13.66 45.40 21.51
N HIS A 4 14.06 44.48 20.63
CA HIS A 4 13.20 43.98 19.57
C HIS A 4 12.11 43.10 20.19
N ASN A 5 10.89 43.63 20.24
CA ASN A 5 9.71 42.93 20.72
C ASN A 5 9.28 41.87 19.69
N GLN A 6 9.79 40.65 19.83
CA GLN A 6 9.44 39.50 19.01
C GLN A 6 8.03 39.00 19.39
N GLN A 7 7.00 39.55 18.75
CA GLN A 7 5.62 39.08 18.89
C GLN A 7 5.51 37.63 18.39
N VAL A 8 5.41 36.68 19.32
CA VAL A 8 5.20 35.25 19.03
C VAL A 8 3.80 35.08 18.42
N ARG A 9 3.74 34.78 17.13
CA ARG A 9 2.46 34.62 16.41
C ARG A 9 1.80 33.29 16.78
N PRO A 10 0.47 33.26 17.01
CA PRO A 10 -0.23 32.04 17.38
C PRO A 10 -0.24 31.01 16.23
N VAL A 11 -0.06 29.74 16.57
CA VAL A 11 -0.09 28.62 15.63
C VAL A 11 -1.55 28.41 15.17
N ARG A 12 -1.81 28.57 13.87
CA ARG A 12 -3.11 28.20 13.29
C ARG A 12 -3.27 26.69 13.28
N GLN A 13 -4.27 26.21 14.01
CA GLN A 13 -4.68 24.81 13.98
C GLN A 13 -5.77 24.62 12.92
N TYR A 14 -5.68 23.53 12.16
CA TYR A 14 -6.67 23.16 11.15
C TYR A 14 -7.35 21.86 11.58
N SER A 15 -8.66 21.76 11.40
CA SER A 15 -9.41 20.55 11.70
C SER A 15 -9.04 19.41 10.75
N GLU A 16 -9.12 18.16 11.22
CA GLU A 16 -8.80 16.99 10.40
C GLU A 16 -9.70 16.88 9.16
N MET A 17 -10.99 17.22 9.28
CA MET A 17 -11.93 17.26 8.17
C MET A 17 -11.50 18.24 7.08
N PHE A 18 -11.07 19.44 7.49
CA PHE A 18 -10.57 20.44 6.56
C PHE A 18 -9.29 19.98 5.85
N LYS A 19 -8.34 19.40 6.59
CA LYS A 19 -7.11 18.85 5.98
C LYS A 19 -7.42 17.78 4.93
N ARG A 20 -8.37 16.89 5.22
CA ARG A 20 -8.82 15.84 4.29
C ARG A 20 -9.43 16.41 3.02
N GLN A 21 -10.34 17.38 3.16
CA GLN A 21 -10.97 18.05 2.02
C GLN A 21 -9.93 18.70 1.10
N VAL A 22 -8.96 19.44 1.67
CA VAL A 22 -7.90 20.10 0.89
C VAL A 22 -6.99 19.08 0.18
N ILE A 23 -6.71 17.94 0.82
CA ILE A 23 -5.91 16.87 0.20
C ILE A 23 -6.68 16.16 -0.90
N GLU A 24 -7.97 15.90 -0.73
CA GLU A 24 -8.80 15.29 -1.76
C GLU A 24 -8.84 16.18 -3.02
N GLU A 25 -9.00 17.50 -2.85
CA GLU A 25 -8.92 18.48 -3.93
C GLU A 25 -7.52 18.53 -4.60
N TYR A 26 -6.46 18.37 -3.80
CA TYR A 26 -5.10 18.25 -4.33
C TYR A 26 -4.89 16.97 -5.15
N LEU A 27 -5.41 15.84 -4.67
CA LEU A 27 -5.27 14.53 -5.31
C LEU A 27 -6.13 14.40 -6.56
N SER A 28 -7.26 15.12 -6.64
CA SER A 28 -8.08 15.17 -7.84
C SER A 28 -7.40 15.89 -9.01
N GLY A 29 -6.23 16.50 -8.78
CA GLY A 29 -5.46 17.21 -9.81
C GLY A 29 -6.08 18.55 -10.22
N SER A 30 -7.13 18.99 -9.51
CA SER A 30 -7.89 20.19 -9.84
C SER A 30 -7.12 21.50 -9.60
N ALA A 31 -6.14 21.49 -8.69
CA ALA A 31 -5.36 22.66 -8.33
C ALA A 31 -3.95 22.30 -7.86
N THR A 32 -2.96 23.12 -8.24
CA THR A 32 -1.61 23.04 -7.70
C THR A 32 -1.59 23.42 -6.22
N GLN A 33 -0.62 22.90 -5.46
CA GLN A 33 -0.41 23.23 -4.05
C GLN A 33 -0.44 24.74 -3.76
N ALA A 34 0.22 25.55 -4.59
CA ALA A 34 0.24 27.01 -4.45
C ALA A 34 -1.15 27.65 -4.65
N ALA A 35 -1.98 27.08 -5.53
CA ALA A 35 -3.34 27.55 -5.74
C ALA A 35 -4.23 27.23 -4.54
N LEU A 36 -4.12 26.01 -3.99
CA LEU A 36 -4.84 25.62 -2.77
C LEU A 36 -4.42 26.47 -1.56
N GLN A 37 -3.13 26.78 -1.43
CA GLN A 37 -2.64 27.65 -0.37
C GLN A 37 -3.27 29.04 -0.41
N ARG A 38 -3.40 29.63 -1.61
CA ARG A 38 -4.04 30.93 -1.79
C ARG A 38 -5.55 30.85 -1.55
N LYS A 39 -6.21 29.82 -2.08
CA LYS A 39 -7.66 29.60 -1.95
C LYS A 39 -8.10 29.48 -0.49
N TYR A 40 -7.29 28.82 0.33
CA TYR A 40 -7.61 28.48 1.72
C TYR A 40 -6.83 29.30 2.77
N ASP A 41 -6.08 30.34 2.38
CA ASP A 41 -5.21 31.14 3.25
C ASP A 41 -4.26 30.28 4.12
N ILE A 42 -3.71 29.21 3.52
CA ILE A 42 -2.79 28.30 4.19
C ILE A 42 -1.39 28.89 4.15
N ARG A 43 -0.94 29.45 5.27
CA ARG A 43 0.35 30.14 5.40
C ARG A 43 1.58 29.22 5.34
N GLY A 44 1.41 27.92 5.55
CA GLY A 44 2.53 26.98 5.56
C GLY A 44 2.91 26.52 4.16
N LYS A 45 4.09 26.91 3.66
CA LYS A 45 4.61 26.52 2.34
C LYS A 45 4.57 25.01 2.09
N CYS A 46 4.73 24.19 3.13
CA CYS A 46 4.71 22.72 3.04
C CYS A 46 3.55 22.08 3.82
N ALA A 47 2.51 22.85 4.20
CA ALA A 47 1.43 22.36 5.06
C ALA A 47 0.64 21.21 4.44
N ILE A 48 0.26 21.34 3.16
CA ILE A 48 -0.51 20.32 2.44
C ILE A 48 0.28 19.01 2.35
N LEU A 49 1.58 19.09 2.05
CA LEU A 49 2.48 17.93 2.01
C LEU A 49 2.66 17.29 3.40
N SER A 50 2.75 18.11 4.46
CA SER A 50 2.78 17.61 5.83
C SER A 50 1.50 16.86 6.19
N TRP A 51 0.33 17.40 5.83
CA TRP A 51 -0.95 16.76 6.11
C TRP A 51 -1.12 15.46 5.31
N ARG A 52 -0.68 15.44 4.05
CA ARG A 52 -0.63 14.23 3.22
C ARG A 52 0.20 13.13 3.87
N ARG A 53 1.34 13.50 4.48
CA ARG A 53 2.20 12.57 5.23
C ARG A 53 1.53 12.09 6.53
N THR A 54 0.90 12.98 7.30
CA THR A 54 0.17 12.62 8.52
C THR A 54 -1.00 11.69 8.24
N LEU A 55 -1.68 11.85 7.10
CA LEU A 55 -2.84 11.04 6.70
C LEU A 55 -2.47 9.77 5.92
N GLY A 56 -1.18 9.47 5.74
CA GLY A 56 -0.72 8.24 5.07
C GLY A 56 -0.97 8.20 3.56
N MET A 57 -1.30 9.33 2.92
CA MET A 57 -1.65 9.43 1.49
C MET A 57 -0.43 9.74 0.60
N MET A 58 0.76 9.30 0.99
CA MET A 58 2.00 9.52 0.24
C MET A 58 2.11 8.47 -0.88
N ARG A 59 1.91 8.88 -2.14
CA ARG A 59 2.39 8.12 -3.31
C ARG A 59 3.91 8.18 -3.29
N GLU A 60 4.56 7.09 -3.68
CA GLU A 60 6.03 6.90 -3.69
C GLU A 60 6.75 7.77 -4.74
N THR A 61 6.29 8.99 -4.97
CA THR A 61 6.95 9.90 -5.90
C THR A 61 7.86 10.84 -5.12
N ASN A 62 9.16 10.76 -5.42
CA ASN A 62 10.23 11.54 -4.79
C ASN A 62 10.23 13.02 -5.24
N GLU A 63 9.12 13.53 -5.76
CA GLU A 63 9.02 14.84 -6.42
C GLU A 63 8.59 16.00 -5.49
N ASP A 64 8.19 15.69 -4.26
CA ASP A 64 7.69 16.70 -3.31
C ASP A 64 8.84 17.46 -2.62
N GLY A 65 9.25 18.58 -3.21
CA GLY A 65 10.37 19.47 -2.81
C GLY A 65 10.24 20.22 -1.47
N CYS A 66 9.67 19.59 -0.44
CA CYS A 66 9.62 20.09 0.94
C CYS A 66 10.16 19.03 1.92
N THR A 67 11.47 18.84 1.90
CA THR A 67 12.18 17.97 2.85
C THR A 67 12.46 18.74 4.15
N LEU A 68 11.44 18.94 4.99
CA LEU A 68 11.67 19.35 6.37
C LEU A 68 11.95 18.08 7.20
N GLY A 69 13.17 18.00 7.73
CA GLY A 69 13.81 16.79 8.25
C GLY A 69 12.99 15.97 9.26
N VAL A 70 12.74 14.71 8.89
CA VAL A 70 12.61 13.59 9.83
C VAL A 70 13.45 12.44 9.25
N LEU A 71 14.77 12.53 9.42
CA LEU A 71 15.73 11.55 8.90
C LEU A 71 15.74 10.24 9.70
N ASN A 72 14.99 10.15 10.81
CA ASN A 72 15.12 9.02 11.76
C ASN A 72 14.00 7.97 11.65
N ALA A 73 12.84 8.28 11.05
CA ALA A 73 11.75 7.30 10.89
C ALA A 73 11.87 6.48 9.59
N SER A 74 12.44 7.05 8.53
CA SER A 74 12.53 6.44 7.21
C SER A 74 13.51 5.26 7.13
N VAL A 75 14.57 5.24 7.95
CA VAL A 75 15.54 4.12 7.98
C VAL A 75 14.92 2.86 8.61
N VAL A 76 14.16 3.03 9.69
CA VAL A 76 13.47 1.92 10.38
C VAL A 76 12.36 1.35 9.50
N THR A 77 11.59 2.20 8.80
CA THR A 77 10.56 1.74 7.87
C THR A 77 11.17 1.05 6.66
N LYS A 78 12.26 1.56 6.08
CA LYS A 78 12.90 0.94 4.91
C LYS A 78 13.49 -0.45 5.25
N MET A 79 14.08 -0.61 6.43
CA MET A 79 14.56 -1.92 6.88
C MET A 79 13.42 -2.90 7.17
N LYS A 80 12.30 -2.45 7.73
CA LYS A 80 11.12 -3.31 7.98
C LYS A 80 10.42 -3.72 6.68
N GLN A 81 10.34 -2.80 5.71
CA GLN A 81 9.80 -3.08 4.38
C GLN A 81 10.67 -4.11 3.65
N VAL A 82 12.00 -3.96 3.64
CA VAL A 82 12.90 -4.92 2.98
C VAL A 82 12.79 -6.32 3.60
N LYS A 83 12.76 -6.43 4.93
CA LYS A 83 12.55 -7.72 5.63
C LYS A 83 11.21 -8.35 5.25
N SER A 84 10.13 -7.55 5.25
CA SER A 84 8.81 -8.05 4.85
C SER A 84 8.76 -8.50 3.39
N THR A 85 9.45 -7.81 2.48
CA THR A 85 9.50 -8.21 1.06
C THR A 85 10.24 -9.53 0.86
N THR A 86 11.33 -9.76 1.62
CA THR A 86 12.06 -11.03 1.55
C THR A 86 11.26 -12.19 2.13
N GLU A 87 10.55 -11.97 3.24
CA GLU A 87 9.66 -12.97 3.86
C GLU A 87 8.47 -13.30 2.94
N LEU A 88 7.89 -12.28 2.31
CA LEU A 88 6.82 -12.43 1.31
C LEU A 88 7.29 -13.25 0.10
N GLN A 89 8.47 -12.98 -0.44
CA GLN A 89 9.05 -13.75 -1.55
C GLN A 89 9.29 -15.21 -1.18
N GLN A 90 9.81 -15.48 0.01
CA GLN A 90 9.96 -16.85 0.51
C GLN A 90 8.63 -17.56 0.64
N ARG A 91 7.59 -16.85 1.13
CA ARG A 91 6.25 -17.41 1.26
C ARG A 91 5.63 -17.72 -0.11
N ILE A 92 5.81 -16.84 -1.10
CA ILE A 92 5.34 -17.06 -2.47
C ILE A 92 5.99 -18.32 -3.04
N LYS A 93 7.31 -18.44 -2.95
CA LYS A 93 8.05 -19.60 -3.47
C LYS A 93 7.60 -20.92 -2.80
N GLU A 94 7.35 -20.90 -1.49
CA GLU A 94 6.84 -22.06 -0.78
C GLU A 94 5.42 -22.43 -1.23
N LEU A 95 4.55 -21.45 -1.42
CA LEU A 95 3.19 -21.68 -1.92
C LEU A 95 3.18 -22.22 -3.36
N GLU A 96 4.04 -21.69 -4.22
CA GLU A 96 4.20 -22.18 -5.60
C GLU A 96 4.62 -23.66 -5.61
N ARG A 97 5.58 -24.04 -4.76
CA ARG A 97 6.01 -25.43 -4.61
C ARG A 97 4.86 -26.34 -4.13
N GLN A 98 4.11 -25.91 -3.12
CA GLN A 98 2.97 -26.69 -2.62
C GLN A 98 1.89 -26.87 -3.69
N LEU A 99 1.69 -25.86 -4.53
CA LEU A 99 0.74 -25.90 -5.64
C LEU A 99 1.19 -26.90 -6.71
N GLU A 100 2.47 -26.89 -7.08
CA GLU A 100 3.05 -27.86 -8.02
C GLU A 100 2.92 -29.30 -7.49
N ASP A 101 3.27 -29.54 -6.22
CA ASP A 101 3.13 -30.84 -5.57
C ASP A 101 1.67 -31.33 -5.57
N ALA A 102 0.72 -30.44 -5.29
CA ALA A 102 -0.70 -30.77 -5.29
C ALA A 102 -1.21 -31.12 -6.69
N GLN A 103 -0.79 -30.37 -7.72
CA GLN A 103 -1.14 -30.65 -9.11
C GLN A 103 -0.58 -31.99 -9.58
N LEU A 104 0.69 -32.27 -9.27
CA LEU A 104 1.33 -33.54 -9.61
C LEU A 104 0.62 -34.73 -8.95
N ARG A 105 0.23 -34.60 -7.68
CA ARG A 105 -0.57 -35.63 -6.98
C ARG A 105 -1.94 -35.83 -7.63
N ALA A 106 -2.63 -34.75 -7.98
CA ALA A 106 -3.94 -34.83 -8.62
C ALA A 106 -3.87 -35.53 -9.98
N GLU A 107 -2.83 -35.25 -10.77
CA GLU A 107 -2.58 -35.95 -12.03
C GLU A 107 -2.24 -37.42 -11.81
N ALA A 108 -1.37 -37.73 -10.85
CA ALA A 108 -1.02 -39.11 -10.50
C ALA A 108 -2.25 -39.91 -10.07
N TYR A 109 -3.09 -39.37 -9.19
CA TYR A 109 -4.35 -40.00 -8.78
C TYR A 109 -5.30 -40.21 -9.96
N SER A 110 -5.42 -39.22 -10.85
CA SER A 110 -6.23 -39.36 -12.06
C SER A 110 -5.77 -40.52 -12.93
N ARG A 111 -4.46 -40.64 -13.17
CA ARG A 111 -3.88 -41.75 -13.95
C ARG A 111 -4.09 -43.12 -13.28
N ILE A 112 -3.95 -43.18 -11.95
CA ILE A 112 -4.20 -44.41 -11.17
C ILE A 112 -5.66 -44.83 -11.31
N ILE A 113 -6.60 -43.88 -11.19
CA ILE A 113 -8.03 -44.14 -11.37
C ILE A 113 -8.30 -44.67 -12.78
N ASP A 114 -7.77 -44.01 -13.81
CA ASP A 114 -7.98 -44.43 -15.20
C ASP A 114 -7.44 -45.86 -15.45
N LYS A 115 -6.30 -46.23 -14.83
CA LYS A 115 -5.76 -47.59 -14.92
C LYS A 115 -6.63 -48.61 -14.18
N ALA A 116 -7.08 -48.28 -12.98
CA ALA A 116 -7.96 -49.14 -12.19
C ALA A 116 -9.31 -49.39 -12.88
N GLU A 117 -9.91 -48.37 -13.49
CA GLU A 117 -11.16 -48.52 -14.26
C GLU A 117 -10.98 -49.46 -15.45
N LYS A 118 -9.82 -49.41 -16.14
CA LYS A 118 -9.50 -50.29 -17.27
C LYS A 118 -9.30 -51.74 -16.85
N GLU A 119 -8.56 -51.98 -15.77
CA GLU A 119 -8.23 -53.34 -15.31
C GLU A 119 -9.41 -54.03 -14.61
N LEU A 120 -10.11 -53.30 -13.74
CA LEU A 120 -11.18 -53.84 -12.91
C LEU A 120 -12.56 -53.73 -13.57
N LYS A 121 -12.72 -52.96 -14.65
CA LYS A 121 -14.00 -52.70 -15.35
C LYS A 121 -15.11 -52.13 -14.44
N ILE A 122 -14.74 -51.51 -13.32
CA ILE A 122 -15.66 -50.85 -12.39
C ILE A 122 -15.54 -49.34 -12.64
N PRO A 123 -16.65 -48.60 -12.85
CA PRO A 123 -16.62 -47.15 -12.95
C PRO A 123 -16.39 -46.52 -11.57
N ILE A 124 -15.24 -45.90 -11.37
CA ILE A 124 -14.86 -45.23 -10.11
C ILE A 124 -15.27 -43.75 -10.16
N ARG A 125 -15.14 -43.10 -11.33
CA ARG A 125 -15.56 -41.71 -11.54
C ARG A 125 -17.08 -41.60 -11.70
N LYS A 126 -17.64 -40.54 -11.11
CA LYS A 126 -19.06 -40.18 -11.27
C LYS A 126 -19.33 -39.78 -12.72
N LYS A 127 -20.38 -40.32 -13.33
CA LYS A 127 -20.81 -39.95 -14.68
C LYS A 127 -21.42 -38.53 -14.66
N PRO A 128 -21.10 -37.66 -15.65
CA PRO A 128 -21.56 -36.27 -15.66
C PRO A 128 -23.07 -36.09 -15.90
N ASN A 129 -23.80 -37.14 -16.28
CA ASN A 129 -25.20 -37.06 -16.68
C ASN A 129 -26.16 -37.76 -15.70
N THR A 130 -26.20 -37.29 -14.45
CA THR A 130 -27.29 -37.61 -13.51
C THR A 130 -28.02 -36.30 -13.22
N ARG A 131 -29.12 -36.05 -13.95
CA ARG A 131 -30.16 -35.10 -13.55
C ARG A 131 -31.10 -35.77 -12.58
#